data_AF-A0A3N7DWS0-F1
#
_entry.id   AF-A0A3N7DWS0-F1
#
_cell.length_a   1.000
_cell.length_b   1.000
_cell.length_c   1.000
_cell.angle_alpha   90.00
_cell.angle_beta   90.00
_cell.angle_gamma   90.00
#
_symmetry.space_group_name_H-M   'P 1'
#
loop_
_entity.id
_entity.type
_entity.pdbx_description
1 polymer ?
#
loop_
_entity_poly.entity_id
_entity_poly.type
_entity_poly.pdbx_seq_one_letter_code
_entity_poly.pdbx_strand_id
1 'polypeptide(L)'
;MSMRKFTRFHWFHWSLAGLFVLAYLTGDDAGLAHAWLGYGLIALIIIRVAIVLMRINGFPRILPNATLQKGIAAEIWGKTLIWGMVAALILISLTGVLMVDNAALINAGLQLFIPPAQAESIGNLVAGLPQLKGEELHEMVATLSLGLIALHIGWLMVYRRKMVWFLLGGTHTAKPAEPSRSAVQHDNLSVCELRQETQDAITIVLALPAERRWRFQHQPGQHLTIGVDIHGMRHWRCYSITSLPGEATLAITVKRVAGGLVSNWLHEGLRVGMTVAALPPAGQFRPRVPAGDLLLLAGGSGITPLYSILRYVLSQSQGRVRLIYVSQQADNVIFRQQLASLQDRYAQRLVATLWITEDEGRIDADRLEILVRDWTHTEAFLCGPDGLMSMAQTCLTNLGMPPAALHRERFAVGRQAAGMDSRAASARVSLHGKQHAIVLDEGATLLHAMERQGLQAPSHCRAGMCGSCRCKVSEGRVAMRSNLVLSQAEVEAGWALACQAEAQTSVLTVSFDDTAGAASSTHHH
;
A
#
# COMPACT_ATOMS: atom_id res chain seq x y z
N MET A 1 22.42 -5.20 2.26
CA MET A 1 22.45 -3.73 2.35
C MET A 1 21.76 -3.15 1.11
N SER A 2 20.43 -3.04 1.13
CA SER A 2 19.67 -2.49 0.00
C SER A 2 19.73 -0.97 0.08
N MET A 3 20.46 -0.33 -0.84
CA MET A 3 20.48 1.12 -0.97
C MET A 3 19.03 1.62 -1.05
N ARG A 4 18.62 2.39 -0.04
CA ARG A 4 17.38 3.19 -0.11
C ARG A 4 17.36 3.85 -1.48
N LYS A 5 16.24 3.75 -2.21
CA LYS A 5 16.03 4.54 -3.42
C LYS A 5 16.22 6.00 -3.04
N PHE A 6 17.40 6.55 -3.29
CA PHE A 6 17.70 7.94 -3.12
C PHE A 6 16.75 8.66 -4.07
N THR A 7 15.66 9.22 -3.53
CA THR A 7 14.65 9.81 -4.41
C THR A 7 15.32 10.97 -5.13
N ARG A 8 15.08 11.07 -6.44
CA ARG A 8 15.74 12.05 -7.33
C ARG A 8 15.53 13.51 -6.86
N PHE A 9 14.53 13.74 -6.01
CA PHE A 9 14.30 14.98 -5.26
C PHE A 9 15.39 15.30 -4.23
N HIS A 10 15.86 14.30 -3.47
CA HIS A 10 16.99 14.47 -2.55
C HIS A 10 18.26 14.77 -3.32
N TRP A 11 18.47 14.16 -4.50
CA TRP A 11 19.65 14.44 -5.33
C TRP A 11 19.77 15.92 -5.70
N PHE A 12 18.70 16.56 -6.17
CA PHE A 12 18.75 17.99 -6.47
C PHE A 12 19.09 18.86 -5.24
N HIS A 13 18.47 18.58 -4.08
CA HIS A 13 18.69 19.38 -2.87
C HIS A 13 20.09 19.16 -2.26
N TRP A 14 20.59 17.92 -2.31
CA TRP A 14 21.95 17.60 -1.86
C TRP A 14 23.01 18.13 -2.84
N SER A 15 22.75 18.13 -4.15
CA SER A 15 23.62 18.79 -5.12
C SER A 15 23.64 20.31 -4.94
N LEU A 16 22.49 20.92 -4.65
CA LEU A 16 22.40 22.35 -4.34
C LEU A 16 23.14 22.69 -3.04
N ALA A 17 22.93 21.92 -1.97
CA ALA A 17 23.66 22.08 -0.72
C ALA A 17 25.17 21.86 -0.89
N GLY A 18 25.57 20.86 -1.69
CA GLY A 18 26.96 20.61 -2.06
C GLY A 18 27.59 21.79 -2.80
N LEU A 19 26.87 22.43 -3.73
CA LEU A 19 27.33 23.62 -4.45
C LEU A 19 27.59 24.79 -3.48
N PHE A 20 26.67 25.05 -2.54
CA PHE A 20 26.84 26.11 -1.54
C PHE A 20 28.01 25.82 -0.59
N VAL A 21 28.19 24.58 -0.17
CA VAL A 21 29.34 24.18 0.67
C VAL A 21 30.64 24.30 -0.12
N LEU A 22 30.68 23.89 -1.39
CA LEU A 22 31.89 23.99 -2.22
C LEU A 22 32.28 25.46 -2.42
N ALA A 23 31.32 26.34 -2.74
CA ALA A 23 31.55 27.76 -2.92
C ALA A 23 31.99 28.46 -1.62
N TYR A 24 31.51 27.97 -0.47
CA TYR A 24 31.93 28.47 0.85
C TYR A 24 33.35 28.00 1.22
N LEU A 25 33.74 26.79 0.82
CA LEU A 25 35.06 26.21 1.11
C LEU A 25 36.18 26.75 0.18
N THR A 26 35.85 27.29 -0.99
CA THR A 26 36.81 27.88 -1.94
C THR A 26 37.21 29.31 -1.57
N GLY A 27 37.46 29.58 -0.29
CA GLY A 27 37.65 30.94 0.25
C GLY A 27 38.70 31.84 -0.42
N ASP A 28 38.68 33.08 0.06
CA ASP A 28 39.49 34.29 -0.23
C ASP A 28 39.27 35.05 -1.54
N ASP A 29 38.72 34.44 -2.59
CA ASP A 29 38.41 35.18 -3.82
C ASP A 29 36.89 35.20 -4.08
N ALA A 30 36.21 36.12 -3.39
CA ALA A 30 34.76 36.27 -3.44
C ALA A 30 34.25 36.35 -4.89
N GLY A 31 34.99 36.97 -5.81
CA GLY A 31 34.62 37.05 -7.23
C GLY A 31 34.51 35.67 -7.92
N LEU A 32 35.46 34.77 -7.67
CA LEU A 32 35.47 33.41 -8.24
C LEU A 32 34.39 32.53 -7.62
N ALA A 33 34.16 32.64 -6.31
CA ALA A 33 33.11 31.89 -5.62
C ALA A 33 31.71 32.25 -6.17
N HIS A 34 31.43 33.53 -6.42
CA HIS A 34 30.16 33.99 -7.00
C HIS A 34 30.01 33.56 -8.47
N ALA A 35 31.10 33.53 -9.24
CA ALA A 35 31.12 33.02 -10.61
C ALA A 35 30.65 31.56 -10.67
N TRP A 36 31.28 30.69 -9.88
CA TRP A 36 30.95 29.26 -9.84
C TRP A 36 29.55 28.99 -9.28
N LEU A 37 29.08 29.83 -8.34
CA LEU A 37 27.71 29.77 -7.84
C LEU A 37 26.70 30.13 -8.93
N GLY A 38 26.97 31.18 -9.71
CA GLY A 38 26.16 31.60 -10.86
C GLY A 38 26.07 30.52 -11.95
N TYR A 39 27.21 30.03 -12.44
CA TYR A 39 27.24 28.98 -13.46
C TYR A 39 26.65 27.65 -12.96
N GLY A 40 26.93 27.27 -11.71
CA GLY A 40 26.38 26.07 -11.09
C GLY A 40 24.85 26.11 -10.96
N LEU A 41 24.30 27.29 -10.62
CA LEU A 41 22.86 27.49 -10.53
C LEU A 41 22.21 27.44 -11.92
N ILE A 42 22.81 28.07 -12.93
CA ILE A 42 22.37 28.00 -14.33
C ILE A 42 22.35 26.55 -14.83
N ALA A 43 23.42 25.78 -14.59
CA ALA A 43 23.50 24.38 -14.97
C ALA A 43 22.40 23.54 -14.31
N LEU A 44 22.17 23.73 -13.00
CA LEU A 44 21.11 23.05 -12.26
C LEU A 44 19.71 23.41 -12.77
N ILE A 45 19.49 24.66 -13.19
CA ILE A 45 18.23 25.10 -13.81
C ILE A 45 18.02 24.43 -15.17
N ILE A 46 19.05 24.43 -16.03
CA ILE A 46 18.98 23.80 -17.36
C ILE A 46 18.67 22.30 -17.22
N ILE A 47 19.38 21.61 -16.32
CA ILE A 47 19.13 20.19 -16.01
C ILE A 47 17.68 20.00 -15.54
N ARG A 48 17.18 20.87 -14.66
CA ARG A 48 15.82 20.78 -14.15
C ARG A 48 14.76 21.02 -15.23
N VAL A 49 14.96 22.00 -16.11
CA VAL A 49 14.06 22.29 -17.24
C VAL A 49 14.07 21.13 -18.24
N ALA A 50 15.25 20.60 -18.56
CA ALA A 50 15.40 19.43 -19.45
C ALA A 50 14.68 18.20 -18.89
N ILE A 51 14.85 17.90 -17.60
CA ILE A 51 14.15 16.79 -16.92
C ILE A 51 12.63 16.95 -16.98
N VAL A 52 12.12 18.18 -16.82
CA VAL A 52 10.68 18.47 -16.91
C VAL A 52 10.17 18.30 -18.34
N LEU A 53 10.89 18.81 -19.35
CA LEU A 53 10.53 18.67 -20.76
C LEU A 53 10.53 17.20 -21.22
N MET A 54 11.48 16.41 -20.73
CA MET A 54 11.58 14.97 -21.01
C MET A 54 10.56 14.12 -20.24
N ARG A 55 9.67 14.72 -19.43
CA ARG A 55 8.62 14.04 -18.63
C ARG A 55 9.14 12.82 -17.85
N ILE A 56 10.35 12.90 -17.31
CA ILE A 56 10.97 11.77 -16.61
C ILE A 56 10.20 11.50 -15.30
N ASN A 57 9.71 10.26 -15.13
CA ASN A 57 8.95 9.83 -13.96
C ASN A 57 9.65 10.19 -12.63
N GLY A 58 8.94 10.87 -11.72
CA GLY A 58 9.38 11.17 -10.36
C GLY A 58 9.67 12.64 -10.04
N PHE A 59 9.50 13.58 -10.98
CA PHE A 59 9.60 15.03 -10.73
C PHE A 59 8.23 15.73 -10.73
N PRO A 60 7.99 16.70 -9.83
CA PRO A 60 6.77 17.50 -9.82
C PRO A 60 6.69 18.42 -11.06
N ARG A 61 5.49 18.61 -11.61
CA ARG A 61 5.24 19.60 -12.68
C ARG A 61 5.60 21.00 -12.17
N ILE A 62 6.19 21.83 -13.05
CA ILE A 62 6.57 23.23 -12.73
C ILE A 62 5.34 24.06 -12.32
N LEU A 63 4.20 23.78 -12.97
CA LEU A 63 2.93 24.38 -12.63
C LEU A 63 2.14 23.45 -11.69
N PRO A 64 1.54 23.96 -10.60
CA PRO A 64 0.65 23.19 -9.75
C PRO A 64 -0.54 22.68 -10.59
N ASN A 65 -0.99 21.45 -10.33
CA ASN A 65 -2.23 20.95 -10.94
C ASN A 65 -3.40 21.84 -10.48
N ALA A 66 -4.29 22.19 -11.41
CA ALA A 66 -5.47 23.03 -11.17
C ALA A 66 -6.35 22.57 -9.98
N THR A 67 -6.28 21.28 -9.62
CA THR A 67 -7.03 20.67 -8.52
C THR A 67 -6.56 21.05 -7.10
N LEU A 68 -5.44 21.75 -6.93
CA LEU A 68 -4.96 22.23 -5.62
C LEU A 68 -5.28 23.70 -5.32
N GLN A 69 -6.02 24.39 -6.19
CA GLN A 69 -6.38 25.80 -6.03
C GLN A 69 -7.64 25.96 -5.19
N LYS A 70 -7.51 25.91 -3.86
CA LYS A 70 -8.56 26.44 -2.97
C LYS A 70 -8.35 27.95 -2.80
N GLY A 71 -9.08 28.74 -3.60
CA GLY A 71 -9.23 30.19 -3.45
C GLY A 71 -8.51 31.01 -4.52
N ILE A 72 -9.22 31.98 -5.11
CA ILE A 72 -8.72 32.92 -6.13
C ILE A 72 -7.45 33.64 -5.63
N ALA A 73 -7.40 33.99 -4.33
CA ALA A 73 -6.22 34.59 -3.72
C ALA A 73 -5.00 33.64 -3.74
N ALA A 74 -5.16 32.37 -3.39
CA ALA A 74 -4.06 31.41 -3.37
C ALA A 74 -3.53 31.11 -4.79
N GLU A 75 -4.36 31.23 -5.83
CA GLU A 75 -3.90 31.11 -7.21
C GLU A 75 -3.07 32.31 -7.65
N ILE A 76 -3.53 33.54 -7.37
CA ILE A 76 -2.83 34.77 -7.71
C ILE A 76 -1.49 34.84 -6.98
N TRP A 77 -1.49 34.60 -5.66
CA TRP A 77 -0.28 34.60 -4.83
C TRP A 77 0.73 33.51 -5.23
N GLY A 78 0.26 32.37 -5.72
CA GLY A 78 1.14 31.31 -6.23
C GLY A 78 1.84 31.65 -7.51
N LYS A 79 1.09 32.20 -8.46
CA LYS A 79 1.65 32.64 -9.73
C LYS A 79 2.65 33.77 -9.50
N THR A 80 2.33 34.75 -8.66
CA THR A 80 3.27 35.84 -8.35
C THR A 80 4.53 35.35 -7.65
N LEU A 81 4.45 34.40 -6.72
CA LEU A 81 5.65 33.81 -6.10
C LEU A 81 6.51 33.01 -7.08
N ILE A 82 5.90 32.21 -7.94
CA ILE A 82 6.66 31.42 -8.93
C ILE A 82 7.35 32.34 -9.92
N TRP A 83 6.64 33.34 -10.46
CA TRP A 83 7.24 34.32 -11.36
C TRP A 83 8.29 35.18 -10.67
N GLY A 84 8.09 35.54 -9.40
CA GLY A 84 9.08 36.23 -8.58
C GLY A 84 10.36 35.41 -8.37
N MET A 85 10.25 34.11 -8.08
CA MET A 85 11.41 33.21 -7.96
C MET A 85 12.16 33.10 -9.28
N VAL A 86 11.44 32.93 -10.40
CA VAL A 86 12.06 32.83 -11.73
C VAL A 86 12.76 34.14 -12.10
N ALA A 87 12.12 35.30 -11.87
CA ALA A 87 12.72 36.60 -12.16
C ALA A 87 13.97 36.87 -11.30
N ALA A 88 13.92 36.59 -9.99
CA ALA A 88 15.07 36.72 -9.10
C ALA A 88 16.22 35.81 -9.51
N LEU A 89 15.91 34.58 -9.93
CA LEU A 89 16.90 33.61 -10.39
C LEU A 89 17.57 34.04 -11.69
N ILE A 90 16.81 34.58 -12.64
CA ILE A 90 17.33 35.17 -13.89
C ILE A 90 18.23 36.36 -13.56
N LEU A 91 17.80 37.25 -12.65
CA LEU A 91 18.56 38.43 -12.27
C LEU A 91 19.89 38.06 -11.59
N ILE A 92 19.88 37.14 -10.62
CA ILE A 92 21.10 36.63 -9.96
C ILE A 92 22.04 35.97 -10.97
N SER A 93 21.49 35.19 -11.91
CA SER A 93 22.27 34.54 -12.97
C SER A 93 22.92 35.57 -13.89
N LEU A 94 22.18 36.60 -14.30
CA LEU A 94 22.67 37.67 -15.16
C LEU A 94 23.74 38.51 -14.45
N THR A 95 23.52 38.86 -13.18
CA THR A 95 24.48 39.62 -12.37
C THR A 95 25.75 38.83 -12.10
N GLY A 96 25.65 37.53 -11.80
CA GLY A 96 26.81 36.65 -11.62
C GLY A 96 27.65 36.50 -12.89
N VAL A 97 27.01 36.46 -14.06
CA VAL A 97 27.71 36.48 -15.36
C VAL A 97 28.38 37.84 -15.60
N LEU A 98 27.75 38.95 -15.22
CA LEU A 98 28.32 40.30 -15.40
C LEU A 98 29.39 40.68 -14.35
N MET A 99 29.62 39.85 -13.33
CA MET A 99 30.61 40.04 -12.26
C MET A 99 32.03 39.61 -12.63
N VAL A 100 32.19 38.82 -13.68
CA VAL A 100 33.46 38.19 -14.04
C VAL A 100 33.91 38.73 -15.38
N ASP A 101 35.22 38.90 -15.56
CA ASP A 101 35.78 39.01 -16.89
C ASP A 101 35.61 37.68 -17.64
N ASN A 102 34.42 37.52 -18.20
CA ASN A 102 34.03 36.34 -18.96
C ASN A 102 34.99 36.12 -20.13
N ALA A 103 35.63 37.16 -20.66
CA ALA A 103 36.61 37.01 -21.74
C ALA A 103 37.81 36.17 -21.26
N ALA A 104 38.35 36.46 -20.08
CA ALA A 104 39.45 35.71 -19.50
C ALA A 104 39.06 34.26 -19.15
N LEU A 105 37.89 34.07 -18.52
CA LEU A 105 37.41 32.75 -18.10
C LEU A 105 37.05 31.85 -19.30
N ILE A 106 36.35 32.40 -20.30
CA ILE A 106 35.97 31.68 -21.53
C ILE A 106 37.20 31.39 -22.38
N ASN A 107 38.16 32.32 -22.49
CA ASN A 107 39.40 32.09 -23.22
C ASN A 107 40.23 30.97 -22.56
N ALA A 108 40.38 30.99 -21.23
CA ALA A 108 41.06 29.91 -20.49
C ALA A 108 40.36 28.54 -20.65
N GLY A 109 39.02 28.51 -20.64
CA GLY A 109 38.26 27.29 -20.86
C GLY A 109 38.30 26.76 -22.30
N LEU A 110 38.25 27.65 -23.29
CA LEU A 110 38.29 27.29 -24.71
C LEU A 110 39.68 26.85 -25.17
N GLN A 111 40.76 27.36 -24.57
CA GLN A 111 42.13 26.92 -24.85
C GLN A 111 42.38 25.43 -24.52
N LEU A 112 41.51 24.79 -23.74
CA LEU A 112 41.54 23.34 -23.52
C LEU A 112 41.06 22.53 -24.74
N PHE A 113 40.35 23.16 -25.67
CA PHE A 113 39.65 22.47 -26.76
C PHE A 113 39.91 23.05 -28.15
N ILE A 114 40.37 24.30 -28.26
CA ILE A 114 40.66 24.98 -29.54
C ILE A 114 41.95 25.83 -29.48
N PRO A 115 42.58 26.14 -30.63
CA PRO A 115 43.82 26.91 -30.67
C PRO A 115 43.69 28.32 -30.05
N PRO A 116 44.77 28.87 -29.44
CA PRO A 116 44.72 30.10 -28.64
C PRO A 116 44.14 31.31 -29.39
N ALA A 117 44.50 31.46 -30.67
CA ALA A 117 44.02 32.58 -31.50
C ALA A 117 42.50 32.55 -31.75
N GLN A 118 41.87 31.37 -31.76
CA GLN A 118 40.42 31.23 -31.92
C GLN A 118 39.70 31.41 -30.59
N ALA A 119 40.28 30.91 -29.49
CA ALA A 119 39.78 31.13 -28.14
C ALA A 119 39.76 32.63 -27.76
N GLU A 120 40.80 33.36 -28.15
CA GLU A 120 40.94 34.80 -27.92
C GLU A 120 39.92 35.62 -28.75
N SER A 121 39.67 35.24 -30.00
CA SER A 121 38.63 35.87 -30.83
C SER A 121 37.22 35.71 -30.24
N ILE A 122 36.94 34.57 -29.61
CA ILE A 122 35.63 34.31 -28.96
C ILE A 122 35.56 35.05 -27.61
N GLY A 123 36.64 35.07 -26.84
CA GLY A 123 36.74 35.84 -25.58
C GLY A 123 36.52 37.34 -25.81
N ASN A 124 37.15 37.91 -26.84
CA ASN A 124 37.01 39.33 -27.21
C ASN A 124 35.59 39.73 -27.64
N LEU A 125 34.80 38.78 -28.15
CA LEU A 125 33.38 39.00 -28.48
C LEU A 125 32.53 39.21 -27.21
N VAL A 126 32.95 38.62 -26.08
CA VAL A 126 32.24 38.68 -24.79
C VAL A 126 32.73 39.85 -23.92
N ALA A 127 33.93 40.37 -24.17
CA ALA A 127 34.51 41.53 -23.48
C ALA A 127 33.73 42.84 -23.67
N GLY A 128 32.82 42.91 -24.65
CA GLY A 128 31.97 44.09 -24.90
C GLY A 128 30.77 44.25 -23.96
N LEU A 129 30.59 43.36 -22.98
CA LEU A 129 29.51 43.45 -22.00
C LEU A 129 29.85 44.47 -20.89
N PRO A 130 28.91 45.33 -20.47
CA PRO A 130 29.15 46.32 -19.42
C PRO A 130 29.45 45.62 -18.08
N GLN A 131 30.64 45.87 -17.53
CA GLN A 131 31.04 45.35 -16.23
C GLN A 131 30.64 46.31 -15.09
N LEU A 132 30.08 45.75 -14.03
CA LEU A 132 29.61 46.48 -12.86
C LEU A 132 30.65 46.38 -11.73
N LYS A 133 30.86 47.47 -10.97
CA LYS A 133 31.87 47.54 -9.89
C LYS A 133 31.54 46.58 -8.75
N GLY A 134 32.55 45.87 -8.26
CA GLY A 134 32.38 44.68 -7.41
C GLY A 134 31.71 44.89 -6.04
N GLU A 135 31.94 46.01 -5.34
CA GLU A 135 31.48 46.17 -3.95
C GLU A 135 29.97 46.43 -3.83
N GLU A 136 29.42 47.40 -4.55
CA GLU A 136 27.97 47.69 -4.58
C GLU A 136 27.15 46.52 -5.14
N LEU A 137 27.78 45.69 -5.99
CA LEU A 137 27.14 44.57 -6.65
C LEU A 137 27.11 43.30 -5.79
N HIS A 138 28.12 43.08 -4.93
CA HIS A 138 28.09 41.99 -3.95
C HIS A 138 26.92 42.15 -2.98
N GLU A 139 26.67 43.37 -2.50
CA GLU A 139 25.53 43.67 -1.64
C GLU A 139 24.20 43.43 -2.36
N MET A 140 24.11 43.78 -3.64
CA MET A 140 22.93 43.54 -4.47
C MET A 140 22.68 42.03 -4.70
N VAL A 141 23.71 41.25 -5.03
CA VAL A 141 23.61 39.79 -5.23
C VAL A 141 23.26 39.07 -3.93
N ALA A 142 23.87 39.46 -2.81
CA ALA A 142 23.52 38.94 -1.49
C ALA A 142 22.05 39.23 -1.16
N THR A 143 21.60 40.47 -1.37
CA THR A 143 20.21 40.88 -1.12
C THR A 143 19.21 40.13 -1.99
N LEU A 144 19.52 39.93 -3.28
CA LEU A 144 18.69 39.16 -4.19
C LEU A 144 18.65 37.67 -3.82
N SER A 145 19.78 37.10 -3.39
CA SER A 145 19.87 35.70 -2.95
C SER A 145 19.08 35.46 -1.67
N LEU A 146 19.18 36.36 -0.69
CA LEU A 146 18.34 36.37 0.52
C LEU A 146 16.86 36.50 0.17
N GLY A 147 16.53 37.36 -0.81
CA GLY A 147 15.16 37.49 -1.34
C GLY A 147 14.63 36.19 -1.95
N LEU A 148 15.46 35.47 -2.73
CA LEU A 148 15.09 34.18 -3.33
C LEU A 148 14.83 33.12 -2.26
N ILE A 149 15.65 33.08 -1.20
CA ILE A 149 15.46 32.18 -0.06
C ILE A 149 14.15 32.51 0.66
N ALA A 150 13.88 33.78 0.93
CA ALA A 150 12.64 34.23 1.56
C ALA A 150 11.40 33.86 0.72
N LEU A 151 11.46 34.05 -0.59
CA LEU A 151 10.39 33.66 -1.50
C LEU A 151 10.19 32.14 -1.52
N HIS A 152 11.28 31.36 -1.50
CA HIS A 152 11.20 29.91 -1.44
C HIS A 152 10.57 29.41 -0.13
N ILE A 153 10.93 30.01 1.01
CA ILE A 153 10.32 29.72 2.31
C ILE A 153 8.83 30.09 2.29
N GLY A 154 8.47 31.26 1.75
CA GLY A 154 7.08 31.67 1.57
C GLY A 154 6.28 30.67 0.72
N TRP A 155 6.86 30.21 -0.38
CA TRP A 155 6.25 29.18 -1.23
C TRP A 155 6.03 27.87 -0.47
N LEU A 156 7.01 27.42 0.32
CA LEU A 156 6.88 26.24 1.18
C LEU A 156 5.80 26.42 2.25
N MET A 157 5.70 27.60 2.86
CA MET A 157 4.66 27.90 3.86
C MET A 157 3.25 27.92 3.26
N VAL A 158 3.08 28.39 2.03
CA VAL A 158 1.78 28.44 1.34
C VAL A 158 1.38 27.06 0.79
N TYR A 159 2.26 26.39 0.05
CA TYR A 159 1.91 25.16 -0.70
C TYR A 159 2.33 23.85 -0.02
N ARG A 160 3.26 23.91 0.93
CA ARG A 160 3.75 22.76 1.70
C ARG A 160 3.55 22.96 3.21
N ARG A 161 2.55 23.78 3.60
CA ARG A 161 2.23 24.15 4.99
C ARG A 161 2.28 22.97 5.96
N LYS A 162 1.67 21.82 5.61
CA LYS A 162 1.65 20.62 6.47
C LYS A 162 3.05 20.02 6.72
N MET A 163 3.94 20.09 5.72
CA MET A 163 5.31 19.58 5.82
C MET A 163 6.21 20.54 6.63
N VAL A 164 6.02 21.85 6.45
CA VAL A 164 6.75 22.89 7.19
C VAL A 164 6.36 22.91 8.67
N TRP A 165 5.07 22.76 8.97
CA TRP A 165 4.58 22.66 10.35
C TRP A 165 5.04 21.38 11.08
N PHE A 166 5.30 20.29 10.35
CA PHE A 166 5.88 19.07 10.91
C PHE A 166 7.36 19.21 11.27
N LEU A 167 8.11 20.05 10.55
CA LEU A 167 9.54 20.31 10.80
C LEU A 167 9.78 21.35 11.90
N LEU A 168 8.92 22.38 11.98
CA LEU A 168 9.02 23.45 12.97
C LEU A 168 8.26 23.14 14.27
N GLY A 169 7.21 22.33 14.19
CA GLY A 169 6.45 21.86 15.34
C GLY A 169 7.13 20.65 15.97
N GLY A 170 8.12 20.90 16.84
CA GLY A 170 8.51 19.92 17.85
C GLY A 170 7.25 19.35 18.50
N THR A 171 7.20 18.02 18.63
CA THR A 171 6.10 17.19 19.15
C THR A 171 5.03 17.96 19.93
N HIS A 172 4.05 18.53 19.22
CA HIS A 172 2.82 18.94 19.85
C HIS A 172 1.87 17.77 19.81
N THR A 173 1.61 17.21 20.99
CA THR A 173 0.39 16.48 21.33
C THR A 173 -0.80 17.34 20.87
N ALA A 174 -1.25 17.10 19.65
CA ALA A 174 -2.37 17.83 19.09
C ALA A 174 -3.62 17.44 19.88
N LYS A 175 -4.23 18.44 20.52
CA LYS A 175 -5.60 18.42 21.04
C LYS A 175 -6.52 17.79 19.98
N PRO A 176 -7.42 16.86 20.33
CA PRO A 176 -8.17 16.10 19.34
C PRO A 176 -8.95 17.03 18.42
N ALA A 177 -8.70 16.93 17.12
CA ALA A 177 -9.61 17.45 16.13
C ALA A 177 -10.97 16.76 16.33
N GLU A 178 -12.06 17.53 16.28
CA GLU A 178 -13.41 16.97 16.31
C GLU A 178 -13.54 15.86 15.25
N PRO A 179 -14.10 14.70 15.63
CA PRO A 179 -14.06 13.52 14.80
C PRO A 179 -14.86 13.74 13.51
N SER A 180 -14.19 13.61 12.36
CA SER A 180 -14.88 13.35 11.09
C SER A 180 -15.69 12.07 11.24
N ARG A 181 -17.00 12.15 11.05
CA ARG A 181 -18.01 11.11 11.33
C ARG A 181 -17.95 9.84 10.43
N SER A 182 -16.78 9.33 10.09
CA SER A 182 -16.62 8.04 9.39
C SER A 182 -15.38 7.23 9.80
N ALA A 183 -14.81 7.48 10.99
CA ALA A 183 -13.75 6.63 11.51
C ALA A 183 -14.33 5.24 11.86
N VAL A 184 -13.85 4.19 11.19
CA VAL A 184 -14.17 2.80 11.56
C VAL A 184 -13.75 2.60 13.02
N GLN A 185 -14.73 2.30 13.87
CA GLN A 185 -14.50 2.08 15.29
C GLN A 185 -13.68 0.81 15.48
N HIS A 186 -12.46 0.96 16.01
CA HIS A 186 -11.50 -0.11 16.25
C HIS A 186 -11.02 -0.05 17.70
N ASP A 187 -10.51 -1.16 18.20
CA ASP A 187 -9.84 -1.24 19.49
C ASP A 187 -8.34 -1.40 19.29
N ASN A 188 -7.55 -0.88 20.23
CA ASN A 188 -6.12 -1.13 20.24
C ASN A 188 -5.85 -2.32 21.14
N LEU A 189 -5.32 -3.40 20.56
CA LEU A 189 -4.93 -4.61 21.29
C LEU A 189 -3.40 -4.64 21.42
N SER A 190 -2.93 -4.97 22.61
CA SER A 190 -1.49 -5.03 22.90
C SER A 190 -0.92 -6.39 22.50
N VAL A 191 0.22 -6.39 21.83
CA VAL A 191 0.99 -7.60 21.51
C VAL A 191 1.66 -8.10 22.78
N CYS A 192 1.29 -9.29 23.23
CA CYS A 192 1.83 -9.89 24.46
C CYS A 192 2.86 -10.99 24.17
N GLU A 193 2.79 -11.66 23.03
CA GLU A 193 3.75 -12.69 22.62
C GLU A 193 3.91 -12.67 21.10
N LEU A 194 5.15 -12.93 20.65
CA LEU A 194 5.48 -13.23 19.26
C LEU A 194 6.15 -14.61 19.25
N ARG A 195 5.54 -15.58 18.57
CA ARG A 195 6.04 -16.94 18.47
C ARG A 195 6.47 -17.22 17.04
N GLN A 196 7.70 -17.71 16.86
CA GLN A 196 8.19 -18.12 15.56
C GLN A 196 7.65 -19.51 15.23
N GLU A 197 6.90 -19.65 14.14
CA GLU A 197 6.34 -20.93 13.71
C GLU A 197 7.19 -21.60 12.61
N THR A 198 7.69 -20.79 11.67
CA THR A 198 8.65 -21.18 10.61
C THR A 198 9.58 -20.00 10.34
N GLN A 199 10.56 -20.10 9.43
CA GLN A 199 11.38 -18.94 9.05
C GLN A 199 10.54 -17.76 8.51
N ASP A 200 9.39 -18.05 7.89
CA ASP A 200 8.54 -17.08 7.21
C ASP A 200 7.15 -16.92 7.83
N ALA A 201 6.85 -17.54 8.97
CA ALA A 201 5.58 -17.40 9.69
C ALA A 201 5.77 -17.15 11.19
N ILE A 202 4.98 -16.21 11.72
CA ILE A 202 4.91 -15.91 13.15
C ILE A 202 3.46 -15.95 13.63
N THR A 203 3.26 -16.40 14.86
CA THR A 203 2.02 -16.20 15.61
C THR A 203 2.15 -14.96 16.48
N ILE A 204 1.19 -14.05 16.34
CA ILE A 204 1.08 -12.82 17.13
C ILE A 204 -0.05 -13.02 18.12
N VAL A 205 0.27 -12.96 19.41
CA VAL A 205 -0.71 -13.07 20.49
C VAL A 205 -1.04 -11.69 21.02
N LEU A 206 -2.32 -11.37 21.04
CA LEU A 206 -2.90 -10.10 21.44
C LEU A 206 -3.63 -10.29 22.78
N ALA A 207 -3.31 -9.42 23.73
CA ALA A 207 -4.02 -9.35 24.99
C ALA A 207 -5.48 -8.94 24.74
N LEU A 208 -6.43 -9.66 25.32
CA LEU A 208 -7.85 -9.35 25.26
C LEU A 208 -8.39 -9.00 26.66
N PRO A 209 -8.41 -7.70 27.02
CA PRO A 209 -8.93 -7.25 28.31
C PRO A 209 -10.37 -7.72 28.53
N ALA A 210 -10.73 -8.01 29.78
CA ALA A 210 -12.03 -8.57 30.14
C ALA A 210 -13.21 -7.74 29.59
N GLU A 211 -13.11 -6.42 29.68
CA GLU A 211 -14.08 -5.43 29.17
C GLU A 211 -14.25 -5.42 27.63
N ARG A 212 -13.31 -6.02 26.88
CA ARG A 212 -13.36 -6.13 25.42
C ARG A 212 -13.75 -7.51 24.93
N ARG A 213 -13.79 -8.53 25.81
CA ARG A 213 -14.08 -9.92 25.42
C ARG A 213 -15.39 -10.08 24.65
N TRP A 214 -16.45 -9.39 25.07
CA TRP A 214 -17.76 -9.45 24.40
C TRP A 214 -17.70 -9.00 22.93
N ARG A 215 -16.89 -7.99 22.61
CA ARG A 215 -16.77 -7.42 21.27
C ARG A 215 -15.91 -8.26 20.33
N PHE A 216 -15.05 -9.10 20.90
CA PHE A 216 -14.14 -9.97 20.16
C PHE A 216 -14.48 -11.46 20.30
N GLN A 217 -15.72 -11.79 20.65
CA GLN A 217 -16.19 -13.16 20.55
C GLN A 217 -16.10 -13.61 19.09
N HIS A 218 -15.53 -14.79 18.87
CA HIS A 218 -15.37 -15.38 17.55
C HIS A 218 -15.75 -16.85 17.55
N GLN A 219 -15.91 -17.38 16.34
CA GLN A 219 -16.04 -18.81 16.07
C GLN A 219 -14.79 -19.30 15.32
N PRO A 220 -14.45 -20.60 15.39
CA PRO A 220 -13.32 -21.12 14.66
C PRO A 220 -13.45 -20.86 13.16
N GLY A 221 -12.32 -20.55 12.53
CA GLY A 221 -12.20 -20.23 11.11
C GLY A 221 -12.50 -18.77 10.76
N GLN A 222 -12.99 -17.95 11.70
CA GLN A 222 -13.09 -16.51 11.51
C GLN A 222 -11.72 -15.82 11.49
N HIS A 223 -11.70 -14.58 11.00
CA HIS A 223 -10.51 -13.75 10.91
C HIS A 223 -10.63 -12.46 11.71
N LEU A 224 -9.48 -11.92 12.09
CA LEU A 224 -9.32 -10.61 12.70
C LEU A 224 -8.77 -9.65 11.66
N THR A 225 -9.35 -8.45 11.55
CA THR A 225 -8.75 -7.38 10.75
C THR A 225 -7.88 -6.52 11.64
N ILE A 226 -6.58 -6.48 11.35
CA ILE A 226 -5.62 -5.65 12.06
C ILE A 226 -5.20 -4.45 11.23
N GLY A 227 -5.04 -3.31 11.89
CA GLY A 227 -4.61 -2.04 11.32
C GLY A 227 -3.28 -1.62 11.91
N VAL A 228 -2.26 -1.47 11.05
CA VAL A 228 -0.90 -1.05 11.44
C VAL A 228 -0.53 0.24 10.74
N ASP A 229 0.17 1.15 11.43
CA ASP A 229 0.66 2.39 10.84
C ASP A 229 2.06 2.18 10.26
N ILE A 230 2.19 2.38 8.95
CA ILE A 230 3.45 2.28 8.22
C ILE A 230 3.63 3.58 7.43
N HIS A 231 4.74 4.29 7.67
CA HIS A 231 5.02 5.60 7.06
C HIS A 231 3.89 6.63 7.23
N GLY A 232 3.26 6.66 8.41
CA GLY A 232 2.17 7.61 8.73
C GLY A 232 0.83 7.28 8.08
N MET A 233 0.69 6.10 7.45
CA MET A 233 -0.56 5.62 6.87
C MET A 233 -1.00 4.30 7.52
N ARG A 234 -2.29 4.20 7.86
CA ARG A 234 -2.90 3.00 8.41
C ARG A 234 -3.16 1.98 7.30
N HIS A 235 -2.63 0.78 7.44
CA HIS A 235 -2.87 -0.34 6.54
C HIS A 235 -3.62 -1.46 7.27
N TRP A 236 -4.75 -1.88 6.71
CA TRP A 236 -5.60 -2.94 7.27
C TRP A 236 -5.40 -4.26 6.55
N ARG A 237 -5.28 -5.37 7.28
CA ARG A 237 -5.21 -6.73 6.71
C ARG A 237 -5.97 -7.72 7.58
N CYS A 238 -6.58 -8.71 6.93
CA CYS A 238 -7.27 -9.80 7.59
C CYS A 238 -6.31 -10.97 7.80
N TYR A 239 -6.34 -11.55 8.99
CA TYR A 239 -5.63 -12.78 9.34
C TYR A 239 -6.56 -13.71 10.11
N SER A 240 -6.60 -14.99 9.72
CA SER A 240 -7.42 -15.98 10.42
C SER A 240 -7.01 -16.07 11.90
N ILE A 241 -8.02 -16.15 12.77
CA ILE A 241 -7.82 -16.32 14.21
C ILE A 241 -7.41 -17.78 14.43
N THR A 242 -6.37 -17.97 15.22
CA THR A 242 -5.73 -19.26 15.53
C THR A 242 -5.88 -19.66 17.01
N SER A 243 -6.32 -18.72 17.86
CA SER A 243 -6.77 -18.98 19.23
C SER A 243 -8.18 -19.57 19.25
N LEU A 244 -8.50 -20.31 20.32
CA LEU A 244 -9.84 -20.87 20.49
C LEU A 244 -10.84 -19.80 20.97
N PRO A 245 -12.14 -19.94 20.62
CA PRO A 245 -13.20 -19.16 21.23
C PRO A 245 -13.14 -19.25 22.76
N GLY A 246 -13.29 -18.10 23.44
CA GLY A 246 -13.30 -18.03 24.90
C GLY A 246 -11.92 -17.96 25.58
N GLU A 247 -10.81 -18.10 24.84
CA GLU A 247 -9.47 -17.87 25.41
C GLU A 247 -9.28 -16.39 25.82
N ALA A 248 -8.46 -16.14 26.85
CA ALA A 248 -8.18 -14.79 27.35
C ALA A 248 -7.31 -13.94 26.42
N THR A 249 -6.86 -14.52 25.31
CA THR A 249 -5.99 -13.91 24.30
C THR A 249 -6.53 -14.20 22.91
N LEU A 250 -6.28 -13.29 21.96
CA LEU A 250 -6.48 -13.55 20.53
C LEU A 250 -5.13 -13.88 19.89
N ALA A 251 -5.08 -14.88 19.02
CA ALA A 251 -3.87 -15.19 18.27
C ALA A 251 -4.16 -15.17 16.78
N ILE A 252 -3.29 -14.55 15.99
CA ILE A 252 -3.29 -14.64 14.52
C ILE A 252 -1.94 -15.16 14.07
N THR A 253 -1.91 -15.85 12.94
CA THR A 253 -0.65 -16.34 12.36
C THR A 253 -0.43 -15.75 10.99
N VAL A 254 0.75 -15.16 10.80
CA VAL A 254 1.07 -14.31 9.66
C VAL A 254 2.27 -14.89 8.92
N LYS A 255 2.03 -15.38 7.71
CA LYS A 255 3.09 -15.76 6.78
C LYS A 255 3.57 -14.53 5.99
N ARG A 256 4.88 -14.39 5.79
CA ARG A 256 5.47 -13.37 4.92
C ARG A 256 4.99 -13.58 3.49
N VAL A 257 4.72 -12.45 2.83
CA VAL A 257 4.47 -12.42 1.38
C VAL A 257 5.64 -11.66 0.77
N ALA A 258 6.29 -12.23 -0.23
CA ALA A 258 7.39 -11.57 -0.94
C ALA A 258 6.91 -10.20 -1.46
N GLY A 259 7.62 -9.13 -1.07
CA GLY A 259 7.24 -7.74 -1.41
C GLY A 259 5.99 -7.20 -0.70
N GLY A 260 5.36 -7.95 0.21
CA GLY A 260 4.17 -7.53 0.95
C GLY A 260 4.48 -6.47 2.01
N LEU A 261 3.79 -5.33 2.00
CA LEU A 261 4.06 -4.24 2.94
C LEU A 261 3.80 -4.63 4.41
N VAL A 262 2.57 -5.08 4.71
CA VAL A 262 2.12 -5.32 6.09
C VAL A 262 2.71 -6.60 6.66
N SER A 263 2.74 -7.70 5.90
CA SER A 263 3.27 -8.98 6.40
C SER A 263 4.76 -8.90 6.71
N ASN A 264 5.56 -8.17 5.91
CA ASN A 264 6.97 -7.97 6.25
C ASN A 264 7.15 -7.01 7.44
N TRP A 265 6.36 -5.94 7.53
CA TRP A 265 6.40 -5.04 8.69
C TRP A 265 6.04 -5.75 10.01
N LEU A 266 5.04 -6.65 9.99
CA LEU A 266 4.65 -7.42 11.17
C LEU A 266 5.76 -8.34 11.67
N HIS A 267 6.64 -8.80 10.78
CA HIS A 267 7.77 -9.63 11.18
C HIS A 267 9.01 -8.82 11.59
N GLU A 268 9.26 -7.69 10.92
CA GLU A 268 10.50 -6.92 11.11
C GLU A 268 10.37 -5.83 12.17
N GLY A 269 9.20 -5.18 12.23
CA GLY A 269 8.95 -4.00 13.04
C GLY A 269 8.12 -4.25 14.30
N LEU A 270 7.23 -5.25 14.30
CA LEU A 270 6.39 -5.52 15.45
C LEU A 270 7.21 -6.07 16.63
N ARG A 271 6.90 -5.62 17.84
CA ARG A 271 7.53 -6.06 19.09
C ARG A 271 6.46 -6.28 20.16
N VAL A 272 6.76 -7.15 21.12
CA VAL A 272 5.96 -7.30 22.34
C VAL A 272 5.86 -5.94 23.05
N GLY A 273 4.68 -5.63 23.58
CA GLY A 273 4.34 -4.35 24.19
C GLY A 273 3.80 -3.30 23.20
N MET A 274 3.95 -3.49 21.88
CA MET A 274 3.32 -2.61 20.90
C MET A 274 1.81 -2.85 20.82
N THR A 275 1.07 -1.87 20.30
CA THR A 275 -0.37 -1.99 20.05
C THR A 275 -0.66 -2.06 18.55
N VAL A 276 -1.65 -2.87 18.18
CA VAL A 276 -2.24 -2.89 16.84
C VAL A 276 -3.72 -2.51 16.93
N ALA A 277 -4.24 -1.79 15.94
CA ALA A 277 -5.68 -1.62 15.84
C ALA A 277 -6.31 -2.94 15.39
N ALA A 278 -7.48 -3.27 15.92
CA ALA A 278 -8.23 -4.46 15.59
C ALA A 278 -9.72 -4.11 15.42
N LEU A 279 -10.32 -4.66 14.37
CA LEU A 279 -11.78 -4.69 14.22
C LEU A 279 -12.34 -5.97 14.83
N PRO A 280 -13.63 -5.99 15.21
CA PRO A 280 -14.29 -7.22 15.64
C PRO A 280 -14.08 -8.37 14.65
N PRO A 281 -14.01 -9.62 15.14
CA PRO A 281 -13.90 -10.82 14.30
C PRO A 281 -14.99 -10.89 13.24
N ALA A 282 -14.64 -11.39 12.06
CA ALA A 282 -15.56 -11.55 10.94
C ALA A 282 -15.24 -12.81 10.14
N GLY A 283 -16.12 -13.16 9.21
CA GLY A 283 -15.96 -14.31 8.31
C GLY A 283 -17.02 -15.38 8.50
N GLN A 284 -17.28 -16.09 7.41
CA GLN A 284 -18.29 -17.17 7.32
C GLN A 284 -17.66 -18.55 7.15
N PHE A 285 -16.32 -18.64 7.10
CA PHE A 285 -15.60 -19.89 6.97
C PHE A 285 -15.54 -20.62 8.31
N ARG A 286 -16.68 -21.18 8.72
CA ARG A 286 -16.89 -21.80 10.03
C ARG A 286 -17.73 -23.08 9.90
N PRO A 287 -17.49 -24.12 10.72
CA PRO A 287 -18.34 -25.30 10.79
C PRO A 287 -19.78 -24.94 11.13
N ARG A 288 -20.75 -25.54 10.44
CA ARG A 288 -22.17 -25.39 10.82
C ARG A 288 -22.50 -26.20 12.06
N VAL A 289 -21.98 -27.42 12.11
CA VAL A 289 -22.16 -28.33 13.25
C VAL A 289 -20.80 -28.61 13.89
N PRO A 290 -20.51 -28.07 15.09
CA PRO A 290 -19.27 -28.31 15.83
C PRO A 290 -18.91 -29.79 16.10
N ALA A 291 -19.90 -30.67 16.00
CA ALA A 291 -19.83 -32.05 16.47
C ALA A 291 -19.73 -33.13 15.38
N GLY A 292 -19.65 -32.74 14.11
CA GLY A 292 -19.49 -33.69 12.99
C GLY A 292 -18.05 -34.09 12.72
N ASP A 293 -17.88 -35.19 11.98
CA ASP A 293 -16.62 -35.51 11.34
C ASP A 293 -16.29 -34.42 10.29
N LEU A 294 -15.00 -34.12 10.10
CA LEU A 294 -14.54 -33.05 9.19
C LEU A 294 -13.38 -33.49 8.30
N LEU A 295 -13.43 -33.05 7.05
CA LEU A 295 -12.29 -33.08 6.12
C LEU A 295 -11.68 -31.68 6.00
N LEU A 296 -10.40 -31.54 6.34
CA LEU A 296 -9.66 -30.28 6.24
C LEU A 296 -8.55 -30.42 5.21
N LEU A 297 -8.49 -29.50 4.24
CA LEU A 297 -7.43 -29.46 3.24
C LEU A 297 -6.74 -28.10 3.25
N ALA A 298 -5.49 -28.09 3.69
CA ALA A 298 -4.66 -26.91 3.84
C ALA A 298 -3.56 -26.87 2.78
N GLY A 299 -3.29 -25.68 2.24
CA GLY A 299 -2.10 -25.40 1.44
C GLY A 299 -1.31 -24.21 1.98
N GLY A 300 -0.05 -24.40 2.35
CA GLY A 300 0.81 -23.34 2.88
C GLY A 300 0.20 -22.62 4.09
N SER A 301 0.01 -21.30 4.02
CA SER A 301 -0.63 -20.52 5.10
C SER A 301 -2.12 -20.77 5.24
N GLY A 302 -2.78 -21.45 4.30
CA GLY A 302 -4.19 -21.83 4.42
C GLY A 302 -4.49 -22.78 5.59
N ILE A 303 -3.46 -23.29 6.26
CA ILE A 303 -3.62 -24.02 7.53
C ILE A 303 -4.20 -23.14 8.65
N THR A 304 -4.04 -21.81 8.62
CA THR A 304 -4.40 -20.96 9.78
C THR A 304 -5.87 -21.01 10.19
N PRO A 305 -6.87 -20.86 9.30
CA PRO A 305 -8.27 -21.00 9.70
C PRO A 305 -8.58 -22.46 10.06
N LEU A 306 -8.01 -23.42 9.33
CA LEU A 306 -8.21 -24.86 9.54
C LEU A 306 -7.64 -25.34 10.87
N TYR A 307 -6.55 -24.75 11.35
CA TYR A 307 -5.96 -25.05 12.65
C TYR A 307 -6.89 -24.67 13.80
N SER A 308 -7.57 -23.52 13.70
CA SER A 308 -8.57 -23.11 14.70
C SER A 308 -9.80 -24.04 14.69
N ILE A 309 -10.26 -24.44 13.50
CA ILE A 309 -11.36 -25.42 13.32
C ILE A 309 -10.97 -26.78 13.91
N LEU A 310 -9.78 -27.27 13.56
CA LEU A 310 -9.21 -28.52 14.06
C LEU A 310 -9.17 -28.54 15.59
N ARG A 311 -8.52 -27.52 16.21
CA ARG A 311 -8.41 -27.44 17.67
C ARG A 311 -9.79 -27.36 18.33
N TYR A 312 -10.73 -26.65 17.73
CA TYR A 312 -12.07 -26.49 18.27
C TYR A 312 -12.84 -27.81 18.26
N VAL A 313 -12.89 -28.51 17.13
CA VAL A 313 -13.60 -29.80 16.99
C VAL A 313 -12.98 -30.86 17.89
N LEU A 314 -11.65 -30.93 17.96
CA LEU A 314 -10.97 -31.89 18.84
C LEU A 314 -11.25 -31.64 20.33
N SER A 315 -11.37 -30.37 20.75
CA SER A 315 -11.58 -30.01 22.16
C SER A 315 -13.04 -29.92 22.59
N GLN A 316 -13.97 -29.61 21.69
CA GLN A 316 -15.38 -29.31 22.02
C GLN A 316 -16.36 -30.37 21.53
N SER A 317 -15.92 -31.39 20.79
CA SER A 317 -16.80 -32.45 20.31
C SER A 317 -16.12 -33.81 20.23
N GLN A 318 -16.84 -34.82 19.72
CA GLN A 318 -16.36 -36.19 19.50
C GLN A 318 -16.07 -36.50 18.02
N GLY A 319 -16.22 -35.52 17.12
CA GLY A 319 -16.01 -35.71 15.69
C GLY A 319 -14.57 -36.14 15.36
N ARG A 320 -14.42 -36.95 14.31
CA ARG A 320 -13.13 -37.33 13.72
C ARG A 320 -12.72 -36.30 12.68
N VAL A 321 -11.42 -36.09 12.52
CA VAL A 321 -10.87 -35.10 11.60
C VAL A 321 -9.80 -35.72 10.73
N ARG A 322 -9.97 -35.57 9.41
CA ARG A 322 -8.93 -35.83 8.41
C ARG A 322 -8.31 -34.51 8.02
N LEU A 323 -7.02 -34.33 8.28
CA LEU A 323 -6.26 -33.19 7.81
C LEU A 323 -5.33 -33.62 6.68
N ILE A 324 -5.42 -32.97 5.53
CA ILE A 324 -4.44 -33.06 4.45
C ILE A 324 -3.76 -31.70 4.36
N TYR A 325 -2.48 -31.63 4.71
CA TYR A 325 -1.72 -30.38 4.71
C TYR A 325 -0.57 -30.46 3.70
N VAL A 326 -0.72 -29.70 2.62
CA VAL A 326 0.27 -29.58 1.56
C VAL A 326 1.19 -28.41 1.85
N SER A 327 2.49 -28.70 1.94
CA SER A 327 3.57 -27.69 2.03
C SER A 327 4.57 -27.91 0.89
N GLN A 328 5.32 -26.85 0.55
CA GLN A 328 6.41 -26.98 -0.44
C GLN A 328 7.59 -27.74 0.16
N GLN A 329 7.97 -27.41 1.39
CA GLN A 329 9.13 -27.95 2.10
C GLN A 329 8.76 -28.27 3.54
N ALA A 330 9.49 -29.19 4.17
CA ALA A 330 9.24 -29.61 5.56
C ALA A 330 9.37 -28.45 6.56
N ASP A 331 10.36 -27.57 6.36
CA ASP A 331 10.60 -26.42 7.24
C ASP A 331 9.54 -25.31 7.13
N ASN A 332 8.71 -25.36 6.08
CA ASN A 332 7.62 -24.42 5.84
C ASN A 332 6.28 -24.89 6.41
N VAL A 333 6.25 -26.03 7.10
CA VAL A 333 5.04 -26.57 7.74
C VAL A 333 4.74 -25.75 8.99
N ILE A 334 3.79 -24.81 8.87
CA ILE A 334 3.33 -23.99 10.00
C ILE A 334 2.59 -24.90 11.01
N PHE A 335 2.88 -24.72 12.30
CA PHE A 335 2.36 -25.53 13.40
C PHE A 335 2.81 -27.00 13.43
N ARG A 336 3.96 -27.35 12.81
CA ARG A 336 4.42 -28.74 12.70
C ARG A 336 4.41 -29.50 14.04
N GLN A 337 4.99 -28.92 15.08
CA GLN A 337 5.09 -29.56 16.39
C GLN A 337 3.73 -29.66 17.08
N GLN A 338 2.90 -28.64 16.95
CA GLN A 338 1.56 -28.58 17.53
C GLN A 338 0.63 -29.59 16.85
N LEU A 339 0.72 -29.75 15.53
CA LEU A 339 -0.04 -30.76 14.78
C LEU A 339 0.39 -32.19 15.18
N ALA A 340 1.68 -32.43 15.35
CA ALA A 340 2.16 -33.72 15.86
C ALA A 340 1.61 -34.01 17.26
N SER A 341 1.70 -33.03 18.17
CA SER A 341 1.15 -33.17 19.54
C SER A 341 -0.37 -33.39 19.55
N LEU A 342 -1.11 -32.74 18.65
CA LEU A 342 -2.55 -32.98 18.49
C LEU A 342 -2.82 -34.39 17.97
N GLN A 343 -2.04 -34.88 17.01
CA GLN A 343 -2.19 -36.24 16.48
C GLN A 343 -1.90 -37.29 17.55
N ASP A 344 -0.86 -37.11 18.36
CA ASP A 344 -0.55 -38.02 19.47
C ASP A 344 -1.66 -38.02 20.52
N ARG A 345 -2.15 -36.82 20.90
CA ARG A 345 -3.21 -36.68 21.91
C ARG A 345 -4.55 -37.23 21.45
N TYR A 346 -4.87 -37.09 20.16
CA TYR A 346 -6.15 -37.47 19.59
C TYR A 346 -6.01 -38.59 18.54
N ALA A 347 -5.12 -39.55 18.76
CA ALA A 347 -4.75 -40.57 17.76
C ALA A 347 -5.93 -41.39 17.20
N GLN A 348 -7.02 -41.55 17.96
CA GLN A 348 -8.23 -42.24 17.51
C GLN A 348 -9.16 -41.37 16.65
N ARG A 349 -8.97 -40.05 16.66
CA ARG A 349 -9.88 -39.06 16.07
C ARG A 349 -9.22 -38.20 15.00
N LEU A 350 -7.94 -37.89 15.12
CA LEU A 350 -7.20 -37.07 14.16
C LEU A 350 -6.30 -37.96 13.31
N VAL A 351 -6.48 -37.90 11.99
CA VAL A 351 -5.52 -38.44 11.04
C VAL A 351 -5.00 -37.29 10.18
N ALA A 352 -3.80 -36.79 10.47
CA ALA A 352 -3.14 -35.76 9.67
C ALA A 352 -2.14 -36.37 8.68
N THR A 353 -2.20 -35.95 7.43
CA THR A 353 -1.26 -36.29 6.37
C THR A 353 -0.55 -35.01 5.94
N LEU A 354 0.77 -34.96 6.17
CA LEU A 354 1.61 -33.88 5.67
C LEU A 354 2.17 -34.31 4.32
N TRP A 355 1.85 -33.55 3.27
CA TRP A 355 2.36 -33.77 1.92
C TRP A 355 3.43 -32.73 1.62
N ILE A 356 4.68 -33.16 1.47
CA ILE A 356 5.81 -32.28 1.18
C ILE A 356 6.13 -32.34 -0.31
N THR A 357 5.90 -31.24 -1.01
CA THR A 357 5.99 -31.20 -2.48
C THR A 357 7.41 -31.46 -3.00
N GLU A 358 8.43 -31.05 -2.26
CA GLU A 358 9.84 -31.29 -2.62
C GLU A 358 10.20 -32.78 -2.58
N ASP A 359 9.59 -33.54 -1.66
CA ASP A 359 9.89 -34.96 -1.45
C ASP A 359 8.98 -35.87 -2.31
N GLU A 360 7.68 -35.57 -2.36
CA GLU A 360 6.66 -36.43 -2.97
C GLU A 360 6.16 -35.93 -4.34
N GLY A 361 6.65 -34.77 -4.80
CA GLY A 361 6.11 -34.09 -5.97
C GLY A 361 4.78 -33.37 -5.66
N ARG A 362 4.17 -32.76 -6.69
CA ARG A 362 2.85 -32.14 -6.52
C ARG A 362 1.78 -33.21 -6.36
N ILE A 363 0.96 -33.08 -5.32
CA ILE A 363 -0.22 -33.93 -5.15
C ILE A 363 -1.12 -33.81 -6.39
N ASP A 364 -1.47 -34.97 -6.96
CA ASP A 364 -2.36 -35.09 -8.12
C ASP A 364 -3.78 -35.52 -7.70
N ALA A 365 -4.67 -35.63 -8.69
CA ALA A 365 -6.06 -35.98 -8.45
C ALA A 365 -6.22 -37.41 -7.91
N ASP A 366 -5.47 -38.38 -8.43
CA ASP A 366 -5.57 -39.79 -8.05
C ASP A 366 -5.13 -40.00 -6.60
N ARG A 367 -4.02 -39.38 -6.19
CA ARG A 367 -3.55 -39.39 -4.79
C ARG A 367 -4.54 -38.70 -3.87
N LEU A 368 -5.08 -37.56 -4.30
CA LEU A 368 -6.06 -36.86 -3.48
C LEU A 368 -7.34 -37.69 -3.30
N GLU A 369 -7.83 -38.34 -4.35
CA GLU A 369 -9.02 -39.21 -4.32
C GLU A 369 -8.86 -40.31 -3.26
N ILE A 370 -7.72 -41.00 -3.25
CA ILE A 370 -7.41 -42.03 -2.25
C ILE A 370 -7.49 -41.47 -0.82
N LEU A 371 -7.03 -40.24 -0.60
CA LEU A 371 -6.98 -39.64 0.74
C LEU A 371 -8.36 -39.16 1.25
N VAL A 372 -9.32 -38.91 0.35
CA VAL A 372 -10.59 -38.25 0.68
C VAL A 372 -11.85 -39.09 0.42
N ARG A 373 -11.77 -40.18 -0.35
CA ARG A 373 -12.93 -40.97 -0.80
C ARG A 373 -13.89 -41.41 0.32
N ASP A 374 -13.36 -41.70 1.51
CA ASP A 374 -14.15 -42.19 2.64
C ASP A 374 -14.77 -41.04 3.49
N TRP A 375 -14.54 -39.78 3.09
CA TRP A 375 -14.92 -38.58 3.86
C TRP A 375 -16.01 -37.73 3.18
N THR A 376 -16.61 -38.22 2.09
CA THR A 376 -17.61 -37.46 1.30
C THR A 376 -18.92 -37.17 2.03
N HIS A 377 -19.19 -37.90 3.12
CA HIS A 377 -20.35 -37.72 3.99
C HIS A 377 -20.20 -36.59 5.03
N THR A 378 -19.04 -35.93 5.07
CA THR A 378 -18.68 -34.92 6.08
C THR A 378 -18.71 -33.49 5.51
N GLU A 379 -18.55 -32.47 6.37
CA GLU A 379 -18.22 -31.11 5.90
C GLU A 379 -16.73 -31.02 5.53
N ALA A 380 -16.42 -30.43 4.38
CA ALA A 380 -15.06 -30.20 3.92
C ALA A 380 -14.68 -28.71 3.92
N PHE A 381 -13.53 -28.38 4.50
CA PHE A 381 -12.98 -27.03 4.54
C PHE A 381 -11.65 -26.96 3.79
N LEU A 382 -11.62 -26.18 2.73
CA LEU A 382 -10.45 -26.04 1.85
C LEU A 382 -9.90 -24.61 1.93
N CYS A 383 -8.60 -24.48 2.23
CA CYS A 383 -7.92 -23.20 2.21
C CYS A 383 -6.46 -23.35 1.77
N GLY A 384 -6.06 -22.63 0.71
CA GLY A 384 -4.73 -22.75 0.13
C GLY A 384 -4.62 -22.10 -1.25
N PRO A 385 -3.62 -22.48 -2.07
CA PRO A 385 -3.51 -22.03 -3.45
C PRO A 385 -4.70 -22.47 -4.31
N ASP A 386 -5.12 -21.63 -5.26
CA ASP A 386 -6.31 -21.87 -6.08
C ASP A 386 -6.27 -23.19 -6.86
N GLY A 387 -5.11 -23.56 -7.42
CA GLY A 387 -4.97 -24.82 -8.16
C GLY A 387 -5.27 -26.04 -7.28
N LEU A 388 -4.73 -26.06 -6.05
CA LEU A 388 -4.97 -27.14 -5.09
C LEU A 388 -6.45 -27.18 -4.67
N MET A 389 -7.03 -26.03 -4.32
CA MET A 389 -8.43 -25.98 -3.89
C MET A 389 -9.41 -26.35 -4.99
N SER A 390 -9.14 -25.95 -6.24
CA SER A 390 -10.01 -26.29 -7.37
C SER A 390 -9.92 -27.78 -7.71
N MET A 391 -8.73 -28.38 -7.69
CA MET A 391 -8.56 -29.83 -7.84
C MET A 391 -9.31 -30.60 -6.74
N ALA A 392 -9.17 -30.17 -5.48
CA ALA A 392 -9.87 -30.77 -4.36
C ALA A 392 -11.40 -30.66 -4.48
N GLN A 393 -11.90 -29.50 -4.90
CA GLN A 393 -13.33 -29.33 -5.13
C GLN A 393 -13.83 -30.28 -6.21
N THR A 394 -13.16 -30.33 -7.37
CA THR A 394 -13.56 -31.22 -8.47
C THR A 394 -13.55 -32.69 -8.03
N CYS A 395 -12.48 -33.14 -7.34
CA CYS A 395 -12.38 -34.49 -6.80
C CYS A 395 -13.55 -34.82 -5.85
N LEU A 396 -13.80 -33.96 -4.85
CA LEU A 396 -14.87 -34.17 -3.88
C LEU A 396 -16.27 -34.16 -4.51
N THR A 397 -16.51 -33.27 -5.47
CA THR A 397 -17.78 -33.23 -6.20
C THR A 397 -17.98 -34.49 -7.05
N ASN A 398 -16.94 -34.98 -7.73
CA ASN A 398 -17.00 -36.22 -8.51
C ASN A 398 -17.27 -37.45 -7.63
N LEU A 399 -16.77 -37.43 -6.39
CA LEU A 399 -17.05 -38.45 -5.38
C LEU A 399 -18.42 -38.30 -4.70
N GLY A 400 -19.23 -37.32 -5.10
CA GLY A 400 -20.61 -37.15 -4.63
C GLY A 400 -20.78 -36.28 -3.38
N MET A 401 -19.76 -35.54 -2.94
CA MET A 401 -19.90 -34.59 -1.83
C MET A 401 -20.89 -33.47 -2.22
N PRO A 402 -21.93 -33.19 -1.40
CA PRO A 402 -22.87 -32.12 -1.69
C PRO A 402 -22.17 -30.75 -1.72
N PRO A 403 -22.47 -29.87 -2.70
CA PRO A 403 -21.88 -28.53 -2.77
C PRO A 403 -22.06 -27.70 -1.49
N ALA A 404 -23.16 -27.91 -0.77
CA ALA A 404 -23.48 -27.21 0.47
C ALA A 404 -22.61 -27.64 1.67
N ALA A 405 -21.90 -28.77 1.58
CA ALA A 405 -20.97 -29.29 2.58
C ALA A 405 -19.50 -28.92 2.28
N LEU A 406 -19.25 -28.28 1.13
CA LEU A 406 -17.91 -27.87 0.71
C LEU A 406 -17.71 -26.36 0.92
N HIS A 407 -16.74 -26.02 1.76
CA HIS A 407 -16.43 -24.66 2.16
C HIS A 407 -15.03 -24.29 1.67
N ARG A 408 -14.90 -23.09 1.07
CA ARG A 408 -13.62 -22.57 0.57
C ARG A 408 -13.34 -21.19 1.10
N GLU A 409 -12.09 -20.94 1.48
CA GLU A 409 -11.60 -19.60 1.79
C GLU A 409 -10.35 -19.29 0.95
N ARG A 410 -10.39 -18.15 0.25
CA ARG A 410 -9.29 -17.65 -0.58
C ARG A 410 -8.58 -16.52 0.14
N PHE A 411 -7.26 -16.60 0.24
CA PHE A 411 -6.44 -15.46 0.66
C PHE A 411 -6.05 -14.65 -0.56
N ALA A 412 -6.42 -13.36 -0.56
CA ALA A 412 -6.04 -12.45 -1.62
C ALA A 412 -4.54 -12.13 -1.56
N VAL A 413 -3.72 -12.99 -2.15
CA VAL A 413 -2.34 -12.65 -2.51
C VAL A 413 -2.40 -12.10 -3.93
N GLY A 414 -2.13 -10.81 -4.10
CA GLY A 414 -2.11 -10.19 -5.43
C GLY A 414 -1.11 -10.91 -6.32
N ARG A 415 -1.61 -11.75 -7.24
CA ARG A 415 -0.83 -12.36 -8.31
C ARG A 415 -1.68 -12.32 -9.57
N GLN A 416 -1.07 -11.76 -10.63
CA GLN A 416 -1.61 -11.62 -11.97
C GLN A 416 -2.05 -12.98 -12.51
N ALA A 417 -3.31 -13.11 -12.91
CA ALA A 417 -3.71 -14.18 -13.79
C ALA A 417 -3.32 -13.80 -15.23
N ALA A 418 -2.52 -14.64 -15.87
CA ALA A 418 -2.36 -14.66 -17.31
C ALA A 418 -3.69 -15.06 -17.97
N GLY A 419 -3.93 -14.54 -19.17
CA GLY A 419 -5.24 -14.52 -19.81
C GLY A 419 -5.79 -15.89 -20.20
N MET A 420 -7.12 -15.92 -20.34
CA MET A 420 -7.82 -16.72 -21.33
C MET A 420 -9.19 -16.07 -21.58
N ASP A 421 -9.57 -15.92 -22.85
CA ASP A 421 -10.83 -15.35 -23.33
C ASP A 421 -12.06 -16.08 -22.78
N SER A 422 -13.05 -15.34 -22.25
CA SER A 422 -14.48 -15.65 -22.37
C SER A 422 -15.37 -14.53 -21.78
N ARG A 423 -16.45 -14.22 -22.51
CA ARG A 423 -17.53 -13.22 -22.28
C ARG A 423 -17.32 -12.21 -21.14
N ALA A 424 -16.46 -11.24 -21.39
CA ALA A 424 -16.23 -10.16 -20.45
C ALA A 424 -17.44 -9.24 -20.33
N ALA A 425 -17.87 -8.96 -19.10
CA ALA A 425 -18.63 -7.75 -18.82
C ALA A 425 -17.66 -6.55 -18.89
N SER A 426 -18.16 -5.38 -19.27
CA SER A 426 -17.36 -4.15 -19.31
C SER A 426 -17.83 -3.19 -18.23
N ALA A 427 -16.90 -2.44 -17.62
CA ALA A 427 -17.24 -1.37 -16.69
C ALA A 427 -16.62 -0.04 -17.13
N ARG A 428 -17.42 1.02 -17.06
CA ARG A 428 -16.95 2.41 -17.06
C ARG A 428 -16.78 2.86 -15.62
N VAL A 429 -15.55 3.14 -15.21
CA VAL A 429 -15.22 3.52 -13.83
C VAL A 429 -14.78 4.98 -13.77
N SER A 430 -15.50 5.80 -13.01
CA SER A 430 -15.04 7.11 -12.57
C SER A 430 -14.16 6.96 -11.34
N LEU A 431 -12.88 7.30 -11.47
CA LEU A 431 -11.92 7.29 -10.38
C LEU A 431 -11.03 8.51 -10.47
N HIS A 432 -10.99 9.31 -9.41
CA HIS A 432 -10.20 10.55 -9.33
C HIS A 432 -10.57 11.55 -10.44
N GLY A 433 -11.86 11.64 -10.77
CA GLY A 433 -12.38 12.53 -11.82
C GLY A 433 -12.01 12.10 -13.25
N LYS A 434 -11.56 10.87 -13.45
CA LYS A 434 -11.26 10.29 -14.77
C LYS A 434 -12.13 9.08 -15.03
N GLN A 435 -12.57 8.95 -16.27
CA GLN A 435 -13.28 7.77 -16.76
C GLN A 435 -12.28 6.74 -17.29
N HIS A 436 -12.46 5.50 -16.85
CA HIS A 436 -11.66 4.35 -17.26
C HIS A 436 -12.59 3.25 -17.77
N ALA A 437 -12.34 2.74 -18.98
CA ALA A 437 -12.99 1.53 -19.44
C ALA A 437 -12.16 0.32 -18.98
N ILE A 438 -12.81 -0.63 -18.29
CA ILE A 438 -12.18 -1.86 -17.85
C ILE A 438 -12.97 -3.09 -18.25
N VAL A 439 -12.25 -4.18 -18.46
CA VAL A 439 -12.79 -5.51 -18.72
C VAL A 439 -12.97 -6.22 -17.38
N LEU A 440 -14.12 -6.87 -17.17
CA LEU A 440 -14.43 -7.66 -15.98
C LEU A 440 -14.40 -9.15 -16.35
N ASP A 441 -13.48 -9.87 -15.72
CA ASP A 441 -13.41 -11.33 -15.85
C ASP A 441 -14.59 -11.99 -15.11
N GLU A 442 -15.07 -13.13 -15.62
CA GLU A 442 -16.12 -13.91 -14.97
C GLU A 442 -15.68 -14.34 -13.55
N GLY A 443 -16.54 -14.08 -12.55
CA GLY A 443 -16.26 -14.38 -11.14
C GLY A 443 -15.17 -13.51 -10.49
N ALA A 444 -14.69 -12.44 -11.14
CA ALA A 444 -13.81 -11.47 -10.52
C ALA A 444 -14.59 -10.33 -9.84
N THR A 445 -14.09 -9.87 -8.68
CA THR A 445 -14.64 -8.66 -8.05
C THR A 445 -14.21 -7.41 -8.82
N LEU A 446 -15.04 -6.37 -8.81
CA LEU A 446 -14.77 -5.09 -9.47
C LEU A 446 -13.40 -4.51 -9.08
N LEU A 447 -13.04 -4.51 -7.80
CA LEU A 447 -11.75 -4.03 -7.33
C LEU A 447 -10.58 -4.83 -7.91
N HIS A 448 -10.72 -6.16 -8.01
CA HIS A 448 -9.68 -7.01 -8.60
C HIS A 448 -9.49 -6.72 -10.09
N ALA A 449 -10.57 -6.58 -10.85
CA ALA A 449 -10.53 -6.26 -12.27
C ALA A 449 -9.89 -4.88 -12.53
N MET A 450 -10.19 -3.89 -11.68
CA MET A 450 -9.57 -2.57 -11.69
C MET A 450 -8.04 -2.65 -11.50
N GLU A 451 -7.59 -3.40 -10.50
CA GLU A 451 -6.17 -3.52 -10.15
C GLU A 451 -5.36 -4.21 -11.24
N ARG A 452 -5.92 -5.24 -11.90
CA ARG A 452 -5.29 -5.91 -13.05
C ARG A 452 -5.02 -4.93 -14.20
N GLN A 453 -5.85 -3.90 -14.32
CA GLN A 453 -5.74 -2.86 -15.35
C GLN A 453 -5.06 -1.59 -14.83
N GLY A 454 -4.35 -1.68 -13.70
CA GLY A 454 -3.51 -0.61 -13.16
C GLY A 454 -4.29 0.49 -12.44
N LEU A 455 -5.59 0.33 -12.20
CA LEU A 455 -6.39 1.28 -11.44
C LEU A 455 -6.30 0.99 -9.94
N GLN A 456 -5.93 2.00 -9.17
CA GLN A 456 -5.86 1.90 -7.71
C GLN A 456 -7.08 2.55 -7.08
N ALA A 457 -8.18 1.80 -7.00
CA ALA A 457 -9.34 2.23 -6.25
C ALA A 457 -9.05 2.22 -4.73
N PRO A 458 -9.67 3.14 -3.96
CA PRO A 458 -9.62 3.10 -2.50
C PRO A 458 -9.99 1.71 -1.98
N SER A 459 -9.12 1.06 -1.21
CA SER A 459 -9.38 -0.26 -0.65
C SER A 459 -8.50 -0.57 0.55
N HIS A 460 -9.07 -1.22 1.56
CA HIS A 460 -8.36 -1.61 2.79
C HIS A 460 -8.57 -3.08 3.15
N CYS A 461 -9.75 -3.46 3.67
CA CYS A 461 -9.97 -4.82 4.19
C CYS A 461 -10.12 -5.91 3.12
N ARG A 462 -10.67 -5.56 1.95
CA ARG A 462 -11.04 -6.52 0.88
C ARG A 462 -11.97 -7.67 1.31
N ALA A 463 -12.66 -7.50 2.44
CA ALA A 463 -13.55 -8.49 3.05
C ALA A 463 -14.99 -7.97 3.24
N GLY A 464 -15.31 -6.80 2.68
CA GLY A 464 -16.66 -6.22 2.79
C GLY A 464 -17.00 -5.58 4.13
N MET A 465 -16.01 -5.29 4.99
CA MET A 465 -16.23 -4.83 6.37
C MET A 465 -15.72 -3.42 6.71
N CYS A 466 -14.90 -2.80 5.86
CA CYS A 466 -14.33 -1.47 6.14
C CYS A 466 -14.98 -0.31 5.35
N GLY A 467 -15.77 -0.61 4.32
CA GLY A 467 -16.40 0.42 3.47
C GLY A 467 -15.47 1.23 2.58
N SER A 468 -14.14 1.08 2.69
CA SER A 468 -13.21 1.96 1.98
C SER A 468 -13.26 1.85 0.46
N CYS A 469 -13.68 0.70 -0.06
CA CYS A 469 -13.90 0.49 -1.49
C CYS A 469 -15.34 0.74 -1.92
N ARG A 470 -16.10 1.52 -1.13
CA ARG A 470 -17.46 1.91 -1.47
C ARG A 470 -17.44 2.67 -2.79
N CYS A 471 -18.36 2.33 -3.67
CA CYS A 471 -18.57 2.95 -4.96
C CYS A 471 -20.06 2.96 -5.27
N LYS A 472 -20.48 3.85 -6.17
CA LYS A 472 -21.87 3.92 -6.64
C LYS A 472 -21.97 3.31 -8.03
N VAL A 473 -22.86 2.32 -8.19
CA VAL A 473 -23.23 1.73 -9.47
C VAL A 473 -24.40 2.53 -10.01
N SER A 474 -24.17 3.28 -11.08
CA SER A 474 -25.19 4.11 -11.74
C SER A 474 -25.85 3.41 -12.93
N GLU A 475 -25.21 2.38 -13.48
CA GLU A 475 -25.74 1.56 -14.57
C GLU A 475 -25.35 0.10 -14.33
N GLY A 476 -26.30 -0.80 -14.56
CA GLY A 476 -26.13 -2.25 -14.37
C GLY A 476 -26.30 -2.72 -12.92
N ARG A 477 -26.04 -4.01 -12.67
CA ARG A 477 -26.25 -4.63 -11.35
C ARG A 477 -25.03 -5.44 -10.92
N VAL A 478 -24.79 -5.44 -9.61
CA VAL A 478 -23.73 -6.22 -8.98
C VAL A 478 -24.27 -7.09 -7.86
N ALA A 479 -23.69 -8.28 -7.69
CA ALA A 479 -23.87 -9.10 -6.51
C ALA A 479 -22.69 -8.88 -5.57
N MET A 480 -22.93 -8.64 -4.28
CA MET A 480 -21.85 -8.57 -3.30
C MET A 480 -21.69 -9.91 -2.59
N ARG A 481 -20.49 -10.49 -2.65
CA ARG A 481 -20.13 -11.73 -1.92
C ARG A 481 -20.36 -11.61 -0.42
N SER A 482 -20.12 -10.42 0.13
CA SER A 482 -20.30 -10.08 1.54
C SER A 482 -20.58 -8.59 1.65
N ASN A 483 -21.52 -8.21 2.52
CA ASN A 483 -21.82 -6.83 2.85
C ASN A 483 -22.07 -6.71 4.35
N LEU A 484 -21.12 -6.12 5.08
CA LEU A 484 -21.23 -5.84 6.52
C LEU A 484 -21.25 -4.34 6.81
N VAL A 485 -21.35 -3.49 5.78
CA VAL A 485 -21.16 -2.03 5.92
C VAL A 485 -22.33 -1.24 5.34
N LEU A 486 -22.86 -1.66 4.20
CA LEU A 486 -23.95 -0.95 3.54
C LEU A 486 -25.29 -1.49 4.04
N SER A 487 -26.18 -0.58 4.44
CA SER A 487 -27.58 -0.91 4.70
C SER A 487 -28.31 -1.34 3.42
N GLN A 488 -29.44 -2.03 3.57
CA GLN A 488 -30.26 -2.45 2.44
C GLN A 488 -30.69 -1.28 1.55
N ALA A 489 -31.10 -0.16 2.17
CA ALA A 489 -31.46 1.07 1.45
C ALA A 489 -30.29 1.67 0.65
N GLU A 490 -29.06 1.57 1.16
CA GLU A 490 -27.88 2.02 0.42
C GLU A 490 -27.58 1.12 -0.77
N VAL A 491 -27.73 -0.21 -0.61
CA VAL A 491 -27.58 -1.16 -1.72
C VAL A 491 -28.63 -0.90 -2.80
N GLU A 492 -29.89 -0.68 -2.41
CA GLU A 492 -30.99 -0.32 -3.32
C GLU A 492 -30.75 1.03 -4.02
N ALA A 493 -30.10 1.97 -3.33
CA ALA A 493 -29.67 3.26 -3.91
C ALA A 493 -28.41 3.14 -4.81
N GLY A 494 -27.97 1.91 -5.12
CA GLY A 494 -26.87 1.61 -6.03
C GLY A 494 -25.48 1.65 -5.37
N TRP A 495 -25.36 1.71 -4.05
CA TRP A 495 -24.07 1.61 -3.38
C TRP A 495 -23.57 0.16 -3.33
N ALA A 496 -22.28 -0.02 -3.62
CA ALA A 496 -21.63 -1.33 -3.58
C ALA A 496 -20.22 -1.24 -2.96
N LEU A 497 -19.71 -2.37 -2.49
CA LEU A 497 -18.33 -2.52 -2.06
C LEU A 497 -17.54 -3.16 -3.19
N ALA A 498 -16.71 -2.40 -3.91
CA ALA A 498 -15.97 -2.89 -5.07
C ALA A 498 -15.13 -4.14 -4.79
N CYS A 499 -14.63 -4.31 -3.55
CA CYS A 499 -13.87 -5.50 -3.16
C CYS A 499 -14.71 -6.79 -3.01
N GLN A 500 -16.03 -6.69 -3.02
CA GLN A 500 -16.97 -7.81 -2.92
C GLN A 500 -17.94 -7.88 -4.10
N ALA A 501 -18.03 -6.82 -4.91
CA ALA A 501 -19.00 -6.68 -5.98
C ALA A 501 -18.56 -7.45 -7.24
N GLU A 502 -19.40 -8.36 -7.71
CA GLU A 502 -19.29 -9.07 -8.99
C GLU A 502 -20.39 -8.58 -9.94
N ALA A 503 -20.08 -8.45 -11.23
CA ALA A 503 -21.07 -8.01 -12.21
C ALA A 503 -22.16 -9.08 -12.43
N GLN A 504 -23.42 -8.65 -12.44
CA GLN A 504 -24.56 -9.45 -12.91
C GLN A 504 -25.04 -9.06 -14.31
N THR A 505 -24.55 -7.93 -14.83
CA THR A 505 -24.88 -7.40 -16.16
C THR A 505 -23.63 -7.27 -17.02
N SER A 506 -23.79 -7.32 -18.34
CA SER A 506 -22.69 -7.21 -19.31
C SER A 506 -22.05 -5.82 -19.37
N VAL A 507 -22.74 -4.79 -18.87
CA VAL A 507 -22.25 -3.42 -18.77
C VAL A 507 -22.49 -2.91 -17.36
N LEU A 508 -21.49 -2.24 -16.79
CA LEU A 508 -21.56 -1.48 -15.55
C LEU A 508 -21.07 -0.04 -15.74
N THR A 509 -21.66 0.91 -15.05
CA THR A 509 -21.06 2.24 -14.82
C THR A 509 -20.94 2.45 -13.33
N VAL A 510 -19.71 2.74 -12.87
CA VAL A 510 -19.36 2.81 -11.45
C VAL A 510 -18.60 4.09 -11.15
N SER A 511 -18.93 4.76 -10.05
CA SER A 511 -18.28 5.98 -9.59
C SER A 511 -17.71 5.81 -8.19
N PHE A 512 -16.42 6.12 -8.02
CA PHE A 512 -15.79 6.29 -6.71
C PHE A 512 -15.81 7.76 -6.25
N ASP A 513 -16.11 8.68 -7.16
CA ASP A 513 -16.06 10.12 -6.93
C ASP A 513 -17.35 10.63 -6.22
N ASP A 514 -18.47 9.92 -6.34
CA ASP A 514 -19.76 10.28 -5.71
C ASP A 514 -19.79 9.98 -4.20
N THR A 515 -18.75 9.35 -3.65
CA THR A 515 -18.66 8.95 -2.23
C THR A 515 -18.50 10.12 -1.25
N ALA A 516 -18.27 11.34 -1.76
CA ALA A 516 -18.01 12.53 -0.94
C ALA A 516 -19.26 13.35 -0.57
N GLY A 517 -20.48 13.00 -1.04
CA GLY A 517 -21.61 13.94 -1.09
C GLY A 517 -22.91 13.61 -0.33
N ALA A 518 -23.11 12.41 0.24
CA ALA A 518 -24.43 11.99 0.75
C ALA A 518 -24.59 12.05 2.28
N ALA A 519 -24.03 13.07 2.94
CA ALA A 519 -24.24 13.35 4.36
C ALA A 519 -24.89 14.73 4.55
N SER A 520 -26.05 14.94 3.93
CA SER A 520 -26.85 16.15 4.09
C SER A 520 -28.27 15.88 3.56
N SER A 521 -29.28 16.08 4.41
CA SER A 521 -30.73 15.79 4.24
C SER A 521 -31.07 14.30 4.39
N THR A 522 -31.94 13.84 5.29
CA THR A 522 -33.13 14.44 5.92
C THR A 522 -33.37 13.83 7.31
N HIS A 523 -33.49 14.70 8.33
CA HIS A 523 -34.27 14.41 9.54
C HIS A 523 -35.70 14.90 9.28
N HIS A 524 -36.70 14.03 9.43
CA HIS A 524 -38.00 14.40 9.98
C HIS A 524 -38.71 13.15 10.52
N HIS A 525 -39.17 13.33 11.76
CA HIS A 525 -39.97 12.48 12.65
C HIS A 525 -39.26 11.35 13.39
#